data_AF-A0A383DPB6-F1
#
_entry.id   AF-A0A383DPB6-F1
#
_cell.length_a   1.000
_cell.length_b   1.000
_cell.length_c   1.000
_cell.angle_alpha   90.00
_cell.angle_beta   90.00
_cell.angle_gamma   90.00
#
_symmetry.space_group_name_H-M   'P 1'
#
loop_
_entity.id
_entity.type
_entity.pdbx_description
1 polymer ?
#
loop_
_entity_poly.entity_id
_entity_poly.type
_entity_poly.pdbx_seq_one_letter_code
_entity_poly.pdbx_strand_id
1 'polypeptide(L)'
;MRTPVLTVLGIVCLAATLAWVRSAQQRYRVVQRVDSDEAPDSHTLAWTAFRKEIHSASLYGLLSLASFVTAFKDTSDSAVIYALVAIPALVSTYWARNAVREARMARKSFDIERRAQEALDQQELAPKAWAARLAPEELPEFTGFDVGRVYQAGTGLMAGDFFDVFRASPTRLAAVIGDV
;
A
#
# COMPACT_ATOMS: atom_id res chain seq x y z
N MET A 1 48.69 -0.65 -1.45
CA MET A 1 47.47 0.17 -1.26
C MET A 1 46.23 -0.39 -1.97
N ARG A 2 46.34 -1.14 -3.07
CA ARG A 2 45.17 -1.72 -3.79
C ARG A 2 44.41 -2.77 -2.99
N THR A 3 45.13 -3.66 -2.32
CA THR A 3 44.59 -4.77 -1.52
C THR A 3 43.57 -4.34 -0.47
N PRO A 4 43.87 -3.41 0.47
CA PRO A 4 42.90 -3.01 1.50
C PRO A 4 41.65 -2.35 0.93
N VAL A 5 41.77 -1.58 -0.18
CA VAL A 5 40.62 -0.95 -0.84
C VAL A 5 39.68 -2.01 -1.41
N LEU A 6 40.21 -3.03 -2.09
CA LEU A 6 39.40 -4.13 -2.63
C LEU A 6 38.76 -4.98 -1.53
N THR A 7 39.46 -5.19 -0.40
CA THR A 7 38.89 -5.91 0.74
C THR A 7 37.72 -5.15 1.36
N VAL A 8 37.85 -3.84 1.57
CA VAL A 8 36.75 -3.00 2.09
C VAL A 8 35.58 -2.97 1.11
N LEU A 9 35.85 -2.78 -0.19
CA LEU A 9 34.81 -2.83 -1.22
C LEU A 9 34.05 -4.16 -1.21
N GLY A 10 34.77 -5.28 -1.12
CA GLY A 10 34.19 -6.61 -1.01
C GLY A 10 33.27 -6.75 0.21
N ILE A 11 33.69 -6.26 1.38
CA ILE A 11 32.87 -6.28 2.60
C ILE A 11 31.59 -5.44 2.43
N VAL A 12 31.69 -4.24 1.86
CA VAL A 12 30.53 -3.37 1.62
C VAL A 12 29.56 -4.02 0.64
N CYS A 13 30.05 -4.58 -0.47
CA CYS A 13 29.23 -5.30 -1.43
C CYS A 13 28.58 -6.54 -0.80
N LEU A 14 29.30 -7.29 0.04
CA LEU A 14 28.74 -8.44 0.76
C LEU A 14 27.60 -8.04 1.70
N ALA A 15 27.79 -6.96 2.47
CA ALA A 15 26.75 -6.43 3.34
C ALA A 15 25.50 -6.02 2.55
N ALA A 16 25.70 -5.35 1.40
CA ALA A 16 24.61 -5.01 0.49
C ALA A 16 23.90 -6.28 -0.03
N THR A 17 24.64 -7.30 -0.50
CA THR A 17 24.06 -8.58 -0.94
C THR A 17 23.17 -9.19 0.13
N LEU A 18 23.63 -9.26 1.38
CA LEU A 18 22.84 -9.84 2.47
C LEU A 18 21.54 -9.06 2.73
N ALA A 19 21.58 -7.73 2.67
CA ALA A 19 20.39 -6.89 2.80
C ALA A 19 19.38 -7.17 1.66
N TRP A 20 19.85 -7.20 0.42
CA TRP A 20 19.01 -7.47 -0.76
C TRP A 20 18.49 -8.91 -0.79
N VAL A 21 19.25 -9.90 -0.33
CA VAL A 21 18.78 -11.29 -0.20
C VAL A 21 17.64 -11.38 0.82
N ARG A 22 17.77 -10.72 1.98
CA ARG A 22 16.69 -10.70 2.99
C ARG A 22 15.42 -10.04 2.43
N SER A 23 15.57 -8.92 1.74
CA SER A 23 14.45 -8.24 1.07
C SER A 23 13.81 -9.14 0.00
N ALA A 24 14.62 -9.80 -0.84
CA ALA A 24 14.15 -10.73 -1.86
C ALA A 24 13.38 -11.91 -1.25
N GLN A 25 13.85 -12.49 -0.14
CA GLN A 25 13.13 -13.55 0.58
C GLN A 25 11.76 -13.07 1.09
N GLN A 26 11.68 -11.86 1.63
CA GLN A 26 10.41 -11.29 2.07
C GLN A 26 9.44 -11.11 0.90
N ARG A 27 9.92 -10.59 -0.23
CA ARG A 27 9.08 -10.41 -1.44
C ARG A 27 8.70 -11.72 -2.10
N TYR A 28 9.57 -12.72 -2.05
CA TYR A 28 9.25 -14.06 -2.55
C TYR A 28 8.08 -14.69 -1.78
N ARG A 29 8.03 -14.50 -0.46
CA ARG A 29 6.88 -14.92 0.35
C ARG A 29 5.59 -14.22 -0.06
N VAL A 30 5.65 -12.97 -0.50
CA VAL A 30 4.48 -12.25 -1.02
C VAL A 30 4.04 -12.85 -2.35
N VAL A 31 4.98 -13.11 -3.27
CA VAL A 31 4.68 -13.79 -4.55
C VAL A 31 3.97 -15.12 -4.31
N GLN A 32 4.47 -15.93 -3.37
CA GLN A 32 3.88 -17.23 -3.04
C GLN A 32 2.45 -17.15 -2.46
N ARG A 33 2.06 -15.99 -1.92
CA ARG A 33 0.72 -15.78 -1.34
C ARG A 33 -0.29 -15.24 -2.34
N VAL A 34 0.18 -14.62 -3.43
CA VAL A 34 -0.71 -14.06 -4.44
C VAL A 34 -1.02 -15.14 -5.44
N ASP A 35 -2.28 -15.57 -5.49
CA ASP A 35 -2.75 -16.53 -6.49
C ASP A 35 -2.67 -15.90 -7.89
N SER A 36 -2.00 -16.60 -8.81
CA SER A 36 -1.86 -16.17 -10.19
C SER A 36 -3.17 -16.24 -10.97
N ASP A 37 -4.07 -17.13 -10.56
CA ASP A 37 -5.32 -17.39 -11.29
C ASP A 37 -6.41 -16.38 -10.90
N GLU A 38 -6.46 -16.00 -9.61
CA GLU A 38 -7.40 -15.01 -9.10
C GLU A 38 -6.95 -13.56 -9.37
N ALA A 39 -5.64 -13.28 -9.26
CA ALA A 39 -5.11 -11.93 -9.35
C ALA A 39 -3.83 -11.82 -10.22
N PRO A 40 -3.94 -12.03 -11.55
CA PRO A 40 -2.79 -12.12 -12.46
C PRO A 40 -1.96 -10.82 -12.53
N ASP A 41 -2.61 -9.65 -12.53
CA ASP A 41 -1.93 -8.34 -12.53
C ASP A 41 -1.10 -8.15 -11.24
N SER A 42 -1.67 -8.48 -10.09
CA SER A 42 -1.03 -8.38 -8.77
C SER A 42 0.14 -9.36 -8.63
N HIS A 43 -0.04 -10.60 -9.11
CA HIS A 43 1.05 -11.60 -9.13
C HIS A 43 2.21 -11.12 -10.00
N THR A 44 1.91 -10.54 -11.17
CA THR A 44 2.94 -9.99 -12.07
C THR A 44 3.70 -8.82 -11.44
N LEU A 45 3.00 -7.93 -10.72
CA LEU A 45 3.65 -6.85 -9.96
C LEU A 45 4.51 -7.38 -8.80
N ALA A 46 4.03 -8.36 -8.04
CA ALA A 46 4.81 -9.00 -6.98
C ALA A 46 6.07 -9.68 -7.53
N TRP A 47 5.94 -10.40 -8.65
CA TRP A 47 7.05 -11.08 -9.32
C TRP A 47 8.10 -10.10 -9.84
N THR A 48 7.66 -9.01 -10.49
CA THR A 48 8.59 -7.99 -11.00
C THR A 48 9.31 -7.27 -9.86
N ALA A 49 8.65 -7.05 -8.72
CA ALA A 49 9.27 -6.50 -7.52
C ALA A 49 10.32 -7.47 -6.92
N PHE A 50 10.02 -8.76 -6.81
CA PHE A 50 10.98 -9.78 -6.37
C PHE A 50 12.20 -9.86 -7.30
N ARG A 51 11.94 -9.88 -8.61
CA ARG A 51 12.95 -9.98 -9.67
C ARG A 51 13.97 -8.83 -9.62
N LYS A 52 13.56 -7.62 -9.26
CA LYS A 52 14.46 -6.47 -9.08
C LYS A 52 15.36 -6.62 -7.84
N GLU A 53 14.85 -7.17 -6.74
CA GLU A 53 15.63 -7.42 -5.53
C GLU A 53 16.69 -8.50 -5.74
N ILE A 54 16.32 -9.62 -6.38
CA ILE A 54 17.26 -10.71 -6.63
C ILE A 54 18.37 -10.30 -7.61
N HIS A 55 18.07 -9.41 -8.56
CA HIS A 55 19.06 -8.83 -9.46
C HIS A 55 20.03 -7.89 -8.73
N SER A 56 19.54 -7.07 -7.80
CA SER A 56 20.41 -6.24 -6.97
C SER A 56 21.30 -7.11 -6.09
N ALA A 57 20.73 -8.14 -5.46
CA ALA A 57 21.48 -9.12 -4.68
C ALA A 57 22.57 -9.82 -5.50
N SER A 58 22.26 -10.27 -6.73
CA SER A 58 23.23 -10.95 -7.59
C SER A 58 24.34 -10.01 -8.05
N LEU A 59 24.02 -8.77 -8.45
CA LEU A 59 25.01 -7.77 -8.83
C LEU A 59 26.02 -7.51 -7.71
N TYR A 60 25.54 -7.20 -6.50
CA TYR A 60 26.43 -6.96 -5.36
C TYR A 60 27.18 -8.22 -4.94
N GLY A 61 26.57 -9.40 -5.05
CA GLY A 61 27.21 -10.67 -4.70
C GLY A 61 28.38 -10.98 -5.64
N LEU A 62 28.17 -10.75 -6.94
CA LEU A 62 29.20 -10.87 -7.97
C LEU A 62 30.33 -9.85 -7.76
N LEU A 63 30.01 -8.58 -7.49
CA LEU A 63 31.01 -7.55 -7.19
C LEU A 63 31.82 -7.87 -5.93
N SER A 64 31.17 -8.39 -4.88
CA SER A 64 31.84 -8.85 -3.67
C SER A 64 32.83 -9.96 -3.98
N LEU A 65 32.40 -10.98 -4.73
CA LEU A 65 33.25 -12.11 -5.12
C LEU A 65 34.45 -11.64 -5.96
N ALA A 66 34.21 -10.79 -6.96
CA ALA A 66 35.27 -10.22 -7.80
C ALA A 66 36.29 -9.44 -6.96
N SER A 67 35.82 -8.62 -6.02
CA SER A 67 36.67 -7.81 -5.15
C SER A 67 37.56 -8.67 -4.25
N PHE A 68 37.03 -9.76 -3.68
CA PHE A 68 37.84 -10.68 -2.88
C PHE A 68 38.84 -11.46 -3.74
N VAL A 69 38.41 -12.01 -4.87
CA VAL A 69 39.31 -12.76 -5.77
C VAL A 69 40.49 -11.90 -6.23
N THR A 70 40.23 -10.65 -6.60
CA THR A 70 41.26 -9.70 -7.05
C THR A 70 42.11 -9.14 -5.90
N ALA A 71 41.61 -9.13 -4.68
CA ALA A 71 42.41 -8.76 -3.50
C ALA A 71 43.42 -9.86 -3.13
N PHE A 72 43.06 -11.14 -3.28
CA PHE A 72 43.88 -12.27 -2.83
C PHE A 72 44.69 -12.96 -3.93
N LYS A 73 44.32 -12.79 -5.20
CA LYS A 73 45.12 -13.22 -6.34
C LYS A 73 45.69 -11.97 -7.01
N ASP A 74 47.00 -11.95 -7.25
CA ASP A 74 47.68 -10.96 -8.12
C ASP A 74 47.27 -11.19 -9.60
N THR A 75 45.96 -11.11 -9.86
CA THR A 75 45.37 -11.24 -11.19
C THR A 75 44.92 -9.85 -11.61
N SER A 76 45.70 -9.24 -12.49
CA SER A 76 45.46 -7.91 -13.08
C SER A 76 44.32 -7.88 -14.10
N ASP A 77 43.57 -8.97 -14.23
CA ASP A 77 42.68 -9.19 -15.37
C ASP A 77 41.32 -8.54 -15.14
N SER A 78 41.26 -7.22 -15.40
CA SER A 78 40.04 -6.42 -15.30
C SER A 78 38.91 -6.93 -16.19
N ALA A 79 39.24 -7.67 -17.26
CA ALA A 79 38.26 -8.24 -18.18
C ALA A 79 37.26 -9.17 -17.47
N VAL A 80 37.73 -9.94 -16.48
CA VAL A 80 36.86 -10.86 -15.72
C VAL A 80 35.83 -10.08 -14.90
N ILE A 81 36.21 -8.95 -14.29
CA ILE A 81 35.31 -8.11 -13.50
C ILE A 81 34.24 -7.49 -14.40
N TYR A 82 34.65 -6.93 -15.55
CA TYR A 82 33.70 -6.35 -16.51
C TYR A 82 32.76 -7.39 -17.11
N ALA A 83 33.25 -8.59 -17.42
CA ALA A 83 32.41 -9.70 -17.88
C ALA A 83 31.38 -10.12 -16.81
N LEU A 84 31.80 -10.17 -15.54
CA LEU A 84 30.93 -10.53 -14.42
C LEU A 84 29.81 -9.51 -14.21
N VAL A 85 30.10 -8.22 -14.34
CA VAL A 85 29.13 -7.12 -14.22
C VAL A 85 28.25 -7.00 -15.48
N ALA A 86 28.77 -7.37 -16.65
CA ALA A 86 28.01 -7.34 -17.89
C ALA A 86 26.78 -8.28 -17.84
N ILE A 87 26.88 -9.42 -17.16
CA ILE A 87 25.77 -10.39 -17.03
C ILE A 87 24.52 -9.74 -16.40
N PRO A 88 24.55 -9.22 -15.16
CA PRO A 88 23.41 -8.54 -14.57
C PRO A 88 22.98 -7.32 -15.42
N ALA A 89 23.90 -6.55 -15.99
CA ALA A 89 23.55 -5.41 -16.84
C ALA A 89 22.71 -5.81 -18.07
N LEU A 90 23.08 -6.91 -18.75
CA LEU A 90 22.33 -7.45 -19.89
C LEU A 90 20.95 -7.96 -19.47
N VAL A 91 20.84 -8.62 -18.32
CA VAL A 91 19.56 -9.06 -17.76
C VAL A 91 18.65 -7.86 -17.44
N SER A 92 19.21 -6.82 -16.83
CA SER A 92 18.49 -5.60 -16.47
C SER A 92 17.95 -4.87 -17.70
N THR A 93 18.78 -4.71 -18.74
CA THR A 93 18.37 -4.09 -20.01
C THR A 93 17.28 -4.89 -20.73
N TYR A 94 17.35 -6.23 -20.69
CA TYR A 94 16.29 -7.06 -21.23
C TYR A 94 14.97 -6.86 -20.49
N TRP A 95 14.98 -6.79 -19.15
CA TRP A 95 13.77 -6.56 -18.37
C TRP A 95 13.21 -5.14 -18.51
N ALA A 96 14.07 -4.13 -18.68
CA ALA A 96 13.66 -2.74 -18.87
C ALA A 96 12.74 -2.54 -20.08
N ARG A 97 12.82 -3.42 -21.09
CA ARG A 97 11.90 -3.40 -22.24
C ARG A 97 10.42 -3.49 -21.84
N ASN A 98 10.13 -4.14 -20.71
CA ASN A 98 8.77 -4.29 -20.19
C ASN A 98 8.39 -3.24 -19.13
N ALA A 99 9.27 -2.29 -18.80
CA ALA A 99 9.06 -1.33 -17.71
C ALA A 99 7.81 -0.45 -17.91
N VAL A 100 7.49 -0.09 -19.15
CA VAL A 100 6.27 0.70 -19.45
C VAL A 100 5.00 -0.09 -19.12
N ARG A 101 4.99 -1.41 -19.40
CA ARG A 101 3.87 -2.28 -19.04
C ARG A 101 3.74 -2.40 -17.53
N GLU A 102 4.85 -2.57 -16.82
CA GLU A 102 4.90 -2.59 -15.35
C GLU A 102 4.33 -1.29 -14.74
N ALA A 103 4.74 -0.13 -15.25
CA ALA A 103 4.27 1.17 -14.77
C ALA A 103 2.76 1.38 -14.97
N ARG A 104 2.21 0.91 -16.10
CA ARG A 104 0.75 0.97 -16.35
C ARG A 104 -0.04 0.08 -15.37
N MET A 105 0.45 -1.12 -15.10
CA MET A 105 -0.19 -2.03 -14.13
C MET A 105 -0.18 -1.42 -12.73
N ALA A 106 0.96 -0.88 -12.29
CA ALA A 106 1.05 -0.20 -11.00
C ALA A 106 0.09 0.99 -10.89
N ARG A 107 -0.03 1.81 -11.95
CA ARG A 107 -0.96 2.93 -11.98
C ARG A 107 -2.42 2.49 -11.82
N LYS A 108 -2.81 1.43 -12.54
CA LYS A 108 -4.16 0.86 -12.44
C LYS A 108 -4.49 0.41 -11.02
N SER A 109 -3.54 -0.23 -10.31
CA SER A 109 -3.73 -0.63 -8.91
C SER A 109 -3.95 0.59 -8.00
N PHE A 110 -3.15 1.66 -8.16
CA PHE A 110 -3.34 2.88 -7.37
C PHE A 110 -4.70 3.55 -7.63
N ASP A 111 -5.15 3.59 -8.88
CA ASP A 111 -6.45 4.19 -9.20
C ASP A 111 -7.61 3.36 -8.63
N ILE A 112 -7.48 2.03 -8.56
CA ILE A 112 -8.47 1.14 -7.92
C ILE A 112 -8.51 1.37 -6.40
N GLU A 113 -7.34 1.38 -5.75
CA GLU A 113 -7.24 1.62 -4.30
C GLU A 113 -7.86 2.98 -3.93
N ARG A 114 -7.59 4.00 -4.74
CA ARG A 114 -8.16 5.33 -4.54
C ARG A 114 -9.69 5.32 -4.63
N ARG A 115 -10.25 4.65 -5.63
CA ARG A 115 -11.71 4.51 -5.79
C ARG A 115 -12.34 3.71 -4.67
N ALA A 116 -11.65 2.67 -4.18
CA ALA A 116 -12.11 1.89 -3.03
C ALA A 116 -12.16 2.76 -1.77
N GLN A 117 -11.13 3.57 -1.52
CA GLN A 117 -11.12 4.52 -0.43
C GLN A 117 -12.23 5.57 -0.57
N GLU A 118 -12.39 6.16 -1.77
CA GLU A 118 -13.47 7.12 -2.05
C GLU A 118 -14.87 6.50 -1.81
N ALA A 119 -15.05 5.22 -2.13
CA ALA A 119 -16.31 4.50 -1.87
C ALA A 119 -16.54 4.23 -0.38
N LEU A 120 -15.51 3.90 0.39
CA LEU A 120 -15.60 3.75 1.84
C LEU A 120 -15.94 5.07 2.52
N ASP A 121 -15.30 6.17 2.10
CA ASP A 121 -15.58 7.51 2.62
C ASP A 121 -17.05 7.91 2.34
N GLN A 122 -17.58 7.58 1.16
CA GLN A 122 -19.00 7.78 0.85
C GLN A 122 -19.93 6.92 1.71
N GLN A 123 -19.56 5.67 1.98
CA GLN A 123 -20.32 4.79 2.88
C GLN A 123 -20.33 5.29 4.33
N GLU A 124 -19.35 6.09 4.76
CA GLU A 124 -19.37 6.70 6.10
C GLU A 124 -20.24 7.97 6.16
N LEU A 125 -20.26 8.77 5.08
CA LEU A 125 -21.01 10.01 5.00
C LEU A 125 -22.52 9.79 4.79
N ALA A 126 -22.91 8.75 4.04
CA ALA A 126 -24.33 8.49 3.76
C ALA A 126 -25.14 8.15 5.03
N PRO A 127 -24.72 7.23 5.92
CA PRO A 127 -25.43 6.94 7.17
C PRO A 127 -25.53 8.17 8.08
N LYS A 128 -24.48 9.00 8.17
CA LYS A 128 -24.51 10.23 8.97
C LYS A 128 -25.57 11.22 8.45
N ALA A 129 -25.67 11.39 7.13
CA ALA A 129 -26.69 12.26 6.53
C ALA A 129 -28.11 11.71 6.71
N TRP A 130 -28.29 10.39 6.74
CA TRP A 130 -29.57 9.75 7.03
C TRP A 130 -29.96 9.86 8.51
N ALA A 131 -29.01 9.63 9.42
CA ALA A 131 -29.22 9.79 10.86
C ALA A 131 -29.61 11.25 11.22
N ALA A 132 -28.96 12.25 10.61
CA ALA A 132 -29.29 13.66 10.81
C ALA A 132 -30.72 14.04 10.35
N ARG A 133 -31.30 13.28 9.41
CA ARG A 133 -32.70 13.45 8.99
C ARG A 133 -33.69 12.72 9.89
N LEU A 134 -33.27 11.65 10.56
CA LEU A 134 -34.10 10.83 11.44
C LEU A 134 -34.17 11.37 12.88
N ALA A 135 -33.26 12.25 13.26
CA ALA A 135 -33.22 12.90 14.56
C ALA A 135 -32.70 14.35 14.40
N PRO A 136 -33.57 15.31 14.03
CA PRO A 136 -33.17 16.68 13.75
C PRO A 136 -32.42 17.32 14.93
N GLU A 137 -31.39 18.12 14.63
CA GLU A 137 -30.62 18.80 15.68
C GLU A 137 -31.31 20.02 16.27
N GLU A 138 -32.10 20.69 15.43
CA GLU A 138 -32.86 21.89 15.77
C GLU A 138 -34.34 21.54 15.85
N LEU A 139 -34.94 21.83 17.01
CA LEU A 139 -36.36 21.62 17.26
C LEU A 139 -37.10 22.96 17.14
N PRO A 140 -38.35 22.97 16.66
CA PRO A 140 -39.11 24.21 16.55
C PRO A 140 -39.43 24.80 17.92
N GLU A 141 -39.13 26.08 18.12
CA GLU A 141 -39.55 26.81 19.32
C GLU A 141 -41.08 26.91 19.39
N PHE A 142 -41.66 26.53 20.53
CA PHE A 142 -43.10 26.56 20.75
C PHE A 142 -43.44 27.36 22.01
N THR A 143 -44.21 28.43 21.86
CA THR A 143 -44.51 29.38 22.93
C THR A 143 -45.16 28.70 24.14
N GLY A 144 -44.51 28.78 25.30
CA GLY A 144 -44.99 28.19 26.56
C GLY A 144 -44.45 26.79 26.86
N PHE A 145 -43.64 26.19 25.99
CA PHE A 145 -42.98 24.91 26.19
C PHE A 145 -41.49 25.01 25.85
N ASP A 146 -40.63 24.44 26.70
CA ASP A 146 -39.21 24.25 26.38
C ASP A 146 -39.04 22.85 25.80
N VAL A 147 -38.64 22.77 24.53
CA VAL A 147 -38.56 21.50 23.79
C VAL A 147 -37.09 21.17 23.55
N GLY A 148 -36.56 20.25 24.36
CA GLY A 148 -35.20 19.73 24.23
C GLY A 148 -35.17 18.30 23.68
N ARG A 149 -34.00 17.88 23.19
CA ARG A 149 -33.72 16.48 22.82
C ARG A 149 -32.55 15.92 23.62
N VAL A 150 -32.62 14.64 23.92
CA VAL A 150 -31.46 13.84 24.35
C VAL A 150 -31.46 12.59 23.48
N TYR A 151 -30.47 12.48 22.60
CA TYR A 151 -30.26 11.29 21.77
C TYR A 151 -28.98 10.61 22.22
N GLN A 152 -29.11 9.37 22.69
CA GLN A 152 -27.98 8.54 23.10
C GLN A 152 -28.00 7.26 22.26
N ALA A 153 -27.23 7.25 21.16
CA ALA A 153 -27.07 6.04 20.38
C ALA A 153 -26.41 4.94 21.22
N GLY A 154 -26.99 3.73 21.21
CA GLY A 154 -26.26 2.51 21.55
C GLY A 154 -25.11 2.29 20.56
N THR A 155 -24.06 1.56 20.95
CA THR A 155 -22.82 1.38 20.16
C THR A 155 -23.07 1.23 18.66
N GLY A 156 -22.71 2.26 17.88
CA GLY A 156 -22.98 2.34 16.44
C GLY A 156 -23.41 3.74 16.01
N LEU A 157 -23.27 4.06 14.71
CA LEU A 157 -23.64 5.36 14.11
C LEU A 157 -25.13 5.45 13.71
N MET A 158 -25.88 4.35 13.79
CA MET A 158 -27.33 4.30 13.52
C MET A 158 -28.00 3.43 14.59
N ALA A 159 -28.67 4.04 15.55
CA ALA A 159 -29.72 3.34 16.29
C ALA A 159 -31.00 3.35 15.42
N GLY A 160 -31.81 2.29 15.47
CA GLY A 160 -33.07 2.20 14.73
C GLY A 160 -34.11 3.23 15.17
N ASP A 161 -33.88 3.86 16.31
CA ASP A 161 -34.70 4.89 16.93
C ASP A 161 -34.67 6.20 16.13
N PHE A 162 -35.85 6.73 15.80
CA PHE A 162 -36.02 8.02 15.14
C PHE A 162 -37.04 8.88 15.87
N PHE A 163 -36.87 10.21 15.80
CA PHE A 163 -37.88 11.15 16.28
C PHE A 163 -37.93 12.41 15.43
N ASP A 164 -39.12 12.98 15.29
CA ASP A 164 -39.35 14.26 14.64
C ASP A 164 -40.43 15.05 15.37
N VAL A 165 -40.30 16.37 15.40
CA VAL A 165 -41.24 17.28 16.06
C VAL A 165 -41.61 18.39 15.10
N PHE A 166 -42.88 18.46 14.72
CA PHE A 166 -43.37 19.46 13.78
C PHE A 166 -44.52 20.28 14.38
N ARG A 167 -44.53 21.57 14.03
CA ARG A 167 -45.60 22.50 14.42
C ARG A 167 -46.74 22.41 13.40
N ALA A 168 -47.80 21.69 13.74
CA ALA A 168 -48.98 21.50 12.88
C ALA A 168 -49.87 22.77 12.80
N SER A 169 -49.90 23.58 13.87
CA SER A 169 -50.57 24.87 13.89
C SER A 169 -49.96 25.79 14.96
N PRO A 170 -50.33 27.08 15.04
CA PRO A 170 -49.82 27.98 16.06
C PRO A 170 -50.00 27.47 17.50
N THR A 171 -50.99 26.60 17.73
CA THR A 171 -51.35 26.04 19.04
C THR A 171 -51.23 24.51 19.11
N ARG A 172 -50.69 23.84 18.07
CA ARG A 172 -50.57 22.38 18.04
C ARG A 172 -49.17 21.96 17.62
N LEU A 173 -48.58 21.12 18.46
CA LEU A 173 -47.32 20.43 18.22
C LEU A 173 -47.61 18.94 18.03
N ALA A 174 -46.93 18.31 17.10
CA ALA A 174 -46.97 16.87 16.90
C ALA A 174 -45.55 16.32 16.96
N ALA A 175 -45.39 15.25 17.73
CA ALA A 175 -44.13 14.53 17.87
C ALA A 175 -44.33 13.09 17.40
N VAL A 176 -43.40 12.58 16.60
CA VAL A 176 -43.35 11.20 16.16
C VAL A 176 -42.06 10.61 16.73
N ILE A 177 -42.18 9.48 17.40
CA ILE A 177 -41.04 8.69 17.91
C ILE A 177 -41.30 7.26 17.47
N GLY A 178 -40.31 6.62 16.87
CA GLY A 178 -40.40 5.24 16.43
C GLY A 178 -39.10 4.49 16.66
N ASP A 179 -39.21 3.18 16.72
CA ASP A 179 -38.14 2.19 16.85
C ASP A 179 -38.33 1.17 15.71
N VAL A 180 -37.23 0.74 15.06
CA VAL A 180 -37.22 -0.02 13.80
C VAL A 180 -36.65 -1.42 14.00
#